data_AF-A0A2A6TGE3-F1
#
_entry.id   AF-A0A2A6TGE3-F1
#
_cell.length_a   1.000
_cell.length_b   1.000
_cell.length_c   1.000
_cell.angle_alpha   90.00
_cell.angle_beta   90.00
_cell.angle_gamma   90.00
#
_symmetry.space_group_name_H-M   'P 1'
#
loop_
_entity.id
_entity.type
_entity.pdbx_description
1 polymer ?
#
loop_
_entity_poly.entity_id
_entity_poly.type
_entity_poly.pdbx_seq_one_letter_code
_entity_poly.pdbx_strand_id
1 'polypeptide(L)'
;MKAFEENLKDEIKGVELSNHLTSAVALIGDEQNAMMANFMRQMGQSVPESKKTLELNPNHAILQKLLKCEDKEQLSAFIWLLYDGAKLLEKGALKDAKSFNERLNSVLLKAL
;
A
#
# COMPACT_ATOMS: atom_id res chain seq x y z
N MET A 1 2.72 -8.53 -9.38
CA MET A 1 3.41 -8.73 -8.09
C MET A 1 4.79 -8.11 -8.10
N LYS A 2 5.72 -8.56 -8.96
CA LYS A 2 7.09 -8.03 -9.01
C LYS A 2 7.20 -6.49 -9.04
N ALA A 3 6.41 -5.82 -9.88
CA ALA A 3 6.41 -4.34 -9.94
C ALA A 3 6.01 -3.70 -8.60
N PHE A 4 5.10 -4.30 -7.83
CA PHE A 4 4.74 -3.79 -6.50
C PHE A 4 5.91 -3.96 -5.52
N GLU A 5 6.53 -5.14 -5.50
CA GLU A 5 7.69 -5.41 -4.64
C GLU A 5 8.86 -4.48 -4.97
N GLU A 6 9.14 -4.25 -6.25
CA GLU A 6 10.21 -3.36 -6.70
C GLU A 6 9.97 -1.90 -6.27
N ASN A 7 8.74 -1.40 -6.44
CA ASN A 7 8.39 -0.01 -6.11
C ASN A 7 8.27 0.23 -4.60
N LEU A 8 7.86 -0.78 -3.83
CA LEU A 8 7.49 -0.63 -2.41
C LEU A 8 8.42 -1.38 -1.45
N LYS A 9 9.59 -1.88 -1.90
CA LYS A 9 10.54 -2.69 -1.09
C LYS A 9 10.84 -2.11 0.29
N ASP A 10 10.89 -0.79 0.40
CA ASP A 10 11.25 -0.09 1.64
C ASP A 10 10.03 0.17 2.55
N GLU A 11 8.83 -0.08 2.05
CA GLU A 11 7.56 0.29 2.65
C GLU A 11 6.69 -0.92 3.06
N ILE A 12 6.92 -2.09 2.45
CA ILE A 12 6.15 -3.32 2.72
C ILE A 12 7.06 -4.50 3.08
N LYS A 13 6.48 -5.48 3.78
CA LYS A 13 7.12 -6.77 4.11
C LYS A 13 7.19 -7.68 2.89
N GLY A 14 6.14 -7.64 2.07
CA GLY A 14 5.98 -8.46 0.87
C GLY A 14 4.61 -8.24 0.25
N VAL A 15 4.33 -8.97 -0.84
CA VAL A 15 3.07 -8.89 -1.58
C VAL A 15 2.41 -10.26 -1.61
N GLU A 16 1.12 -10.33 -1.31
CA GLU A 16 0.33 -11.56 -1.37
C GLU A 16 -0.96 -11.36 -2.18
N LEU A 17 -1.48 -12.43 -2.76
CA LEU A 17 -2.78 -12.41 -3.42
C LEU A 17 -3.88 -12.71 -2.43
N SER A 18 -5.02 -12.03 -2.60
CA SER A 18 -6.17 -12.20 -1.74
C SER A 18 -7.45 -12.34 -2.57
N ASN A 19 -8.27 -13.32 -2.18
CA ASN A 19 -9.52 -13.65 -2.87
C ASN A 19 -10.76 -13.10 -2.16
N HIS A 20 -10.61 -12.51 -0.97
CA HIS A 20 -11.72 -12.05 -0.13
C HIS A 20 -11.84 -10.53 -0.04
N LEU A 21 -10.86 -9.79 -0.59
CA LEU A 21 -10.88 -8.33 -0.59
C LEU A 21 -11.97 -7.80 -1.52
N THR A 22 -12.65 -6.74 -1.08
CA THR A 22 -13.49 -5.90 -1.96
C THR A 22 -12.70 -4.74 -2.55
N SER A 23 -11.72 -4.20 -1.81
CA SER A 23 -10.79 -3.19 -2.30
C SER A 23 -9.79 -3.78 -3.30
N ALA A 24 -9.09 -2.90 -4.05
CA ALA A 24 -8.01 -3.32 -4.93
C ALA A 24 -6.81 -3.88 -4.16
N VAL A 25 -6.50 -3.27 -3.01
CA VAL A 25 -5.38 -3.63 -2.14
C VAL A 25 -5.73 -3.43 -0.67
N ALA A 26 -5.00 -4.07 0.23
CA ALA A 26 -5.08 -3.88 1.69
C ALA A 26 -3.70 -4.09 2.35
N LEU A 27 -3.49 -3.48 3.51
CA LEU A 27 -2.29 -3.70 4.33
C LEU A 27 -2.60 -4.58 5.53
N ILE A 28 -1.99 -5.75 5.57
CA ILE A 28 -2.19 -6.74 6.62
C ILE A 28 -0.95 -6.81 7.51
N GLY A 29 -1.16 -6.57 8.80
CA GLY A 29 -0.13 -6.69 9.82
C GLY A 29 -0.06 -8.10 10.38
N ASP A 30 1.10 -8.45 10.94
CA ASP A 30 1.27 -9.70 11.65
C ASP A 30 0.63 -9.60 13.06
N GLU A 31 -0.23 -10.54 13.44
CA GLU A 31 -0.92 -10.53 14.72
C GLU A 31 0.06 -10.59 15.91
N GLN A 32 1.17 -11.33 15.77
CA GLN A 32 2.20 -11.37 16.81
C GLN A 32 2.85 -10.00 17.03
N ASN A 33 3.07 -9.24 15.94
CA ASN A 33 3.60 -7.89 16.03
C ASN A 33 2.63 -6.92 16.70
N ALA A 34 1.31 -7.11 16.51
CA ALA A 34 0.30 -6.28 17.16
C ALA A 34 0.24 -6.53 18.68
N MET A 35 0.32 -7.80 19.11
CA MET A 35 0.35 -8.15 20.53
C MET A 35 1.62 -7.63 21.22
N MET A 36 2.79 -7.82 20.60
CA MET A 36 4.07 -7.31 21.12
C MET A 36 4.08 -5.78 21.18
N ALA A 37 3.57 -5.10 20.15
CA ALA A 37 3.43 -3.65 20.14
C ALA A 37 2.56 -3.13 21.31
N ASN A 38 1.44 -3.80 21.61
CA ASN A 38 0.59 -3.43 22.72
C ASN A 38 1.27 -3.62 24.08
N PHE A 39 2.08 -4.67 24.23
CA PHE A 39 2.87 -4.90 25.44
C PHE A 39 3.95 -3.82 25.61
N MET A 40 4.69 -3.49 24.54
CA MET A 40 5.71 -2.43 24.56
C MET A 40 5.14 -1.06 24.91
N ARG A 41 3.96 -0.69 24.39
CA ARG A 41 3.26 0.55 24.77
C ARG A 41 2.94 0.60 26.26
N GLN A 42 2.47 -0.52 26.82
CA GLN A 42 2.17 -0.61 28.25
C GLN A 42 3.44 -0.43 29.12
N MET A 43 4.60 -0.83 28.60
CA MET A 43 5.89 -0.62 29.25
C MET A 43 6.50 0.78 29.01
N GLY A 44 5.80 1.68 28.31
CA GLY A 44 6.31 3.01 27.95
C GLY A 44 7.43 2.99 26.92
N GLN A 45 7.64 1.87 26.22
CA GLN A 45 8.65 1.76 25.17
C GLN A 45 8.10 2.22 23.82
N SER A 46 8.98 2.81 23.01
CA SER A 46 8.66 3.15 21.63
C SER A 46 8.40 1.88 20.82
N VAL A 47 7.25 1.81 20.16
CA VAL A 47 6.95 0.70 19.23
C VAL A 47 7.56 1.01 17.87
N PRO A 48 8.47 0.17 17.35
CA PRO A 48 8.97 0.33 16.00
C PRO A 48 7.84 0.08 14.98
N GLU A 49 7.81 0.89 13.93
CA GLU A 49 6.85 0.71 12.84
C GLU A 49 7.22 -0.56 12.07
N SER A 50 6.38 -1.60 12.17
CA SER A 50 6.58 -2.86 11.46
C SER A 50 6.02 -2.76 10.04
N LYS A 51 6.82 -3.17 9.05
CA LYS A 51 6.34 -3.30 7.68
C LYS A 51 5.24 -4.34 7.60
N LYS A 52 4.22 -4.06 6.79
CA LYS A 52 3.05 -4.90 6.59
C LYS A 52 3.08 -5.61 5.24
N THR A 53 2.34 -6.70 5.11
CA THR A 53 2.13 -7.36 3.82
C THR A 53 1.08 -6.58 3.03
N LEU A 54 1.35 -6.31 1.76
CA LEU A 54 0.38 -5.73 0.84
C LEU A 54 -0.39 -6.85 0.15
N GLU A 55 -1.65 -7.03 0.53
CA GLU A 55 -2.54 -7.95 -0.16
C GLU A 55 -3.13 -7.28 -1.41
N LEU A 56 -3.17 -8.03 -2.50
CA LEU A 56 -3.68 -7.60 -3.80
C LEU A 56 -4.92 -8.41 -4.15
N ASN A 57 -5.99 -7.74 -4.59
CA ASN A 57 -7.15 -8.40 -5.16
C ASN A 57 -7.00 -8.53 -6.69
N PRO A 58 -6.62 -9.71 -7.22
CA PRO A 58 -6.43 -9.87 -8.65
C PRO A 58 -7.75 -9.68 -9.42
N ASN A 59 -8.91 -9.91 -8.80
CA ASN A 59 -10.20 -9.77 -9.47
C ASN A 59 -10.70 -8.32 -9.52
N HIS A 60 -10.04 -7.39 -8.82
CA HIS A 60 -10.44 -5.99 -8.85
C HIS A 60 -10.12 -5.34 -10.20
N ALA A 61 -11.09 -4.60 -10.75
CA ALA A 61 -10.98 -3.98 -12.08
C ALA A 61 -9.73 -3.08 -12.24
N ILE A 62 -9.34 -2.37 -11.17
CA ILE A 62 -8.10 -1.56 -11.17
C ILE A 62 -6.87 -2.44 -11.39
N LEU A 63 -6.73 -3.56 -10.66
CA LEU A 63 -5.55 -4.41 -10.81
C LEU A 63 -5.53 -5.09 -12.18
N GLN A 64 -6.68 -5.50 -12.70
CA GLN A 64 -6.80 -6.05 -14.06
C GLN A 64 -6.34 -5.06 -15.14
N LYS A 65 -6.65 -3.77 -15.00
CA LYS A 65 -6.14 -2.72 -15.90
C LYS A 65 -4.66 -2.44 -15.69
N LEU A 66 -4.21 -2.41 -14.44
CA LEU A 66 -2.83 -2.13 -14.05
C LEU A 66 -1.86 -3.17 -14.62
N LEU A 67 -2.28 -4.44 -14.69
CA LEU A 67 -1.51 -5.53 -15.31
C LEU A 67 -1.27 -5.34 -16.81
N LYS A 68 -2.02 -4.46 -17.47
CA LYS A 68 -1.89 -4.13 -18.90
C LYS A 68 -1.16 -2.80 -19.13
N CYS A 69 -0.71 -2.14 -18.07
CA CYS A 69 0.00 -0.87 -18.18
C CYS A 69 1.45 -1.10 -18.63
N GLU A 70 1.81 -0.62 -19.82
CA GLU A 70 3.17 -0.73 -20.36
C GLU A 70 4.08 0.42 -19.93
N ASP A 71 3.51 1.61 -19.70
CA ASP A 71 4.24 2.76 -19.17
C ASP A 71 4.66 2.50 -17.71
N LYS A 72 5.97 2.37 -17.50
CA LYS A 72 6.56 2.07 -16.19
C LYS A 72 6.40 3.22 -15.19
N GLU A 73 6.46 4.46 -15.64
CA GLU A 73 6.30 5.62 -14.76
C GLU A 73 4.84 5.72 -14.30
N GLN A 74 3.91 5.51 -15.23
CA GLN A 74 2.49 5.50 -14.91
C GLN A 74 2.12 4.33 -13.99
N LEU A 75 2.66 3.13 -14.27
CA LEU A 75 2.51 1.96 -13.42
C LEU A 75 3.02 2.23 -11.99
N SER A 76 4.20 2.84 -11.86
CA SER A 76 4.77 3.23 -10.57
C SER A 76 3.84 4.19 -9.81
N ALA A 77 3.36 5.25 -10.48
CA ALA A 77 2.46 6.22 -9.88
C ALA A 77 1.17 5.56 -9.37
N PHE A 78 0.57 4.65 -10.13
CA PHE A 78 -0.61 3.90 -9.72
C PHE A 78 -0.36 2.98 -8.52
N ILE A 79 0.77 2.27 -8.50
CA ILE A 79 1.16 1.40 -7.38
C ILE A 79 1.27 2.22 -6.10
N TRP A 80 1.95 3.37 -6.16
CA TRP A 80 2.08 4.27 -5.02
C TRP A 80 0.74 4.83 -4.55
N LEU A 81 -0.14 5.25 -5.47
CA LEU A 81 -1.47 5.73 -5.09
C LEU A 81 -2.33 4.65 -4.45
N LEU A 82 -2.26 3.40 -4.93
CA LEU A 82 -2.96 2.27 -4.31
C LEU A 82 -2.42 2.00 -2.90
N TYR A 83 -1.10 2.00 -2.73
CA TYR A 83 -0.45 1.82 -1.44
C TYR A 83 -0.80 2.93 -0.43
N ASP A 84 -0.71 4.19 -0.86
CA ASP A 84 -1.10 5.34 -0.04
C ASP A 84 -2.58 5.26 0.34
N GLY A 85 -3.46 4.89 -0.59
CA GLY A 85 -4.87 4.65 -0.31
C GLY A 85 -5.08 3.58 0.79
N ALA A 86 -4.34 2.48 0.73
CA ALA A 86 -4.39 1.44 1.77
C ALA A 86 -3.90 1.97 3.13
N LYS A 87 -2.79 2.74 3.15
CA LYS A 87 -2.28 3.39 4.36
C LYS A 87 -3.28 4.37 4.96
N LEU A 88 -3.94 5.16 4.11
CA LEU A 88 -4.92 6.15 4.55
C LEU A 88 -6.13 5.49 5.19
N LEU A 89 -6.65 4.40 4.60
CA LEU A 89 -7.75 3.63 5.18
C LEU A 89 -7.38 2.99 6.52
N GLU A 90 -6.13 2.58 6.69
CA GLU A 90 -5.65 1.97 7.93
C GLU A 90 -5.40 2.98 9.05
N LYS A 91 -4.64 4.05 8.78
CA LYS A 91 -4.11 4.97 9.79
C LYS A 91 -4.84 6.31 9.85
N GLY A 92 -5.72 6.60 8.88
CA GLY A 92 -6.40 7.89 8.75
C GLY A 92 -5.51 9.05 8.31
N ALA A 93 -4.20 8.81 8.13
CA ALA A 93 -3.23 9.83 7.73
C ALA A 93 -2.09 9.24 6.90
N LEU A 94 -1.48 10.10 6.07
CA LEU A 94 -0.28 9.79 5.30
C LEU A 94 0.93 10.50 5.89
N LYS A 95 2.08 9.82 5.88
CA LYS A 95 3.37 10.40 6.27
C LYS A 95 3.80 11.51 5.31
N ASP A 96 3.50 11.36 4.02
CA ASP A 96 3.82 12.32 2.98
C ASP A 96 2.60 12.60 2.08
N ALA A 97 1.72 13.46 2.59
CA ALA A 97 0.51 13.88 1.86
C ALA A 97 0.84 14.70 0.59
N LYS A 98 2.00 15.39 0.56
CA LYS A 98 2.42 16.19 -0.58
C LYS A 98 2.73 15.30 -1.77
N SER A 99 3.60 14.30 -1.58
CA SER A 99 3.95 13.35 -2.65
C SER A 99 2.73 12.56 -3.15
N PHE A 100 1.81 12.18 -2.26
CA PHE A 100 0.54 11.58 -2.65
C PHE A 100 -0.27 12.51 -3.56
N ASN A 101 -0.44 13.78 -3.17
CA ASN A 101 -1.21 14.76 -3.93
C ASN A 101 -0.57 15.05 -5.31
N GLU A 102 0.75 15.17 -5.38
CA GLU A 102 1.48 15.36 -6.64
C GLU A 102 1.27 14.19 -7.59
N ARG A 103 1.35 12.94 -7.09
CA ARG A 103 1.06 11.74 -7.90
C ARG A 103 -0.39 11.72 -8.39
N LEU A 104 -1.34 12.05 -7.50
CA LEU A 104 -2.75 12.09 -7.84
C LEU A 104 -3.01 13.10 -8.96
N ASN A 105 -2.49 14.33 -8.83
CA ASN A 105 -2.66 15.37 -9.84
C ASN A 105 -2.02 14.98 -11.18
N SER A 106 -0.84 14.37 -11.15
CA SER A 106 -0.17 13.87 -12.35
C SER A 106 -1.01 12.82 -13.08
N VAL A 107 -1.60 11.88 -12.33
CA VAL A 107 -2.51 10.87 -12.90
C VAL A 107 -3.78 11.49 -13.47
N LEU A 108 -4.39 12.44 -12.74
CA LEU A 108 -5.60 13.13 -13.21
C LEU A 108 -5.33 13.92 -14.48
N LEU A 109 -4.20 14.63 -14.58
CA LEU A 109 -3.83 15.40 -15.77
C LEU A 109 -3.67 14.51 -17.00
N LYS A 110 -3.18 13.29 -16.85
CA LYS A 110 -3.06 12.31 -17.95
C LYS A 110 -4.40 11.67 -18.34
N ALA A 111 -5.40 11.74 -17.46
CA ALA A 111 -6.71 11.12 -17.67
C ALA A 111 -7.76 12.08 -18.25
N LEU A 112 -7.52 13.38 -18.15
CA LEU A 112 -8.32 14.46 -18.76
C LEU A 112 -7.90 14.70 -20.21
#